data_AF-X0YAM6-F1
#
_entry.id   AF-X0YAM6-F1
#
_cell.length_a   1.000
_cell.length_b   1.000
_cell.length_c   1.000
_cell.angle_alpha   90.00
_cell.angle_beta   90.00
_cell.angle_gamma   90.00
#
_symmetry.space_group_name_H-M   'P 1'
#
loop_
_entity.id
_entity.type
_entity.pdbx_description
1 polymer ?
#
loop_
_entity_poly.entity_id
_entity_poly.type
_entity_poly.pdbx_seq_one_letter_code
_entity_poly.pdbx_strand_id
1 'polypeptide(L)'
;SAAAGEIIGITPEPGIYSIAGQSVLTPNPGNGEAVGVGNTNILTIVQKDYFAAAPGPTVAPVDIRLTVADLGLGTTEYVVVENVQNGTGVDWIGYRVVLGFGVGGGFVQSTPGDGLDFDDEDNSPITFAPLPADFTTVTRPSEDELVASDGTLLDGQFSGTDFIFHIDVPDGISEFTLRQQPILVPEPGSLALAILGGMSCVVLGRRRAAQRKRDL
;
A
#
# COMPACT_ATOMS: atom_id res chain seq x y z
N SER A 1 32.95 9.67 0.36
CA SER A 1 31.74 10.33 -0.12
C SER A 1 30.78 9.24 -0.50
N ALA A 2 29.59 9.23 0.11
CA ALA A 2 28.54 8.25 -0.17
C ALA A 2 27.98 8.52 -1.56
N ALA A 3 27.64 7.45 -2.25
CA ALA A 3 27.28 7.43 -3.66
C ALA A 3 25.73 7.32 -3.81
N ALA A 4 25.02 7.44 -4.97
CA ALA A 4 23.53 7.54 -5.06
C ALA A 4 22.81 6.63 -6.05
N GLY A 5 21.68 6.08 -5.62
CA GLY A 5 20.78 5.29 -6.46
C GLY A 5 19.88 6.13 -7.38
N GLU A 6 19.90 5.85 -8.67
CA GLU A 6 18.93 6.34 -9.66
C GLU A 6 17.93 5.22 -10.03
N ILE A 7 16.63 5.45 -9.93
CA ILE A 7 15.62 4.53 -10.46
C ILE A 7 15.66 4.58 -11.99
N ILE A 8 16.00 3.45 -12.61
CA ILE A 8 16.12 3.30 -14.08
C ILE A 8 15.07 2.38 -14.68
N GLY A 9 14.26 1.71 -13.85
CA GLY A 9 13.27 0.75 -14.32
C GLY A 9 12.13 0.53 -13.34
N ILE A 10 10.94 0.29 -13.87
CA ILE A 10 9.71 0.01 -13.12
C ILE A 10 9.12 -1.28 -13.67
N THR A 11 9.03 -2.31 -12.84
CA THR A 11 8.49 -3.62 -13.20
C THR A 11 7.33 -3.98 -12.27
N PRO A 12 6.08 -3.77 -12.71
CA PRO A 12 4.90 -4.26 -11.99
C PRO A 12 4.90 -5.80 -11.97
N GLU A 13 4.83 -6.41 -10.78
CA GLU A 13 4.70 -7.86 -10.67
C GLU A 13 3.27 -8.32 -11.00
N PRO A 14 3.07 -9.51 -11.58
CA PRO A 14 1.73 -10.03 -11.81
C PRO A 14 0.90 -10.12 -10.53
N GLY A 15 -0.36 -9.74 -10.59
CA GLY A 15 -1.23 -9.76 -9.41
C GLY A 15 -2.68 -9.41 -9.72
N ILE A 16 -3.39 -8.96 -8.68
CA ILE A 16 -4.79 -8.54 -8.74
C ILE A 16 -4.91 -7.04 -9.08
N TYR A 17 -4.10 -6.59 -10.02
CA TYR A 17 -4.09 -5.20 -10.47
C TYR A 17 -3.54 -5.07 -11.89
N SER A 18 -3.70 -3.89 -12.47
CA SER A 18 -2.98 -3.46 -13.67
C SER A 18 -2.46 -2.05 -13.50
N ILE A 19 -1.35 -1.73 -14.17
CA ILE A 19 -0.83 -0.36 -14.28
C ILE A 19 -0.97 0.11 -15.72
N ALA A 20 -1.52 1.33 -15.88
CA ALA A 20 -1.57 2.04 -17.14
C ALA A 20 -0.77 3.34 -17.00
N GLY A 21 0.35 3.43 -17.73
CA GLY A 21 1.24 4.59 -17.71
C GLY A 21 2.16 4.60 -16.49
N GLN A 22 3.45 4.56 -16.75
CA GLN A 22 4.49 4.71 -15.74
C GLN A 22 5.65 5.52 -16.31
N SER A 23 6.27 6.36 -15.50
CA SER A 23 7.48 7.09 -15.89
C SER A 23 8.35 7.37 -14.68
N VAL A 24 9.65 7.44 -14.92
CA VAL A 24 10.62 7.98 -13.98
C VAL A 24 11.37 9.11 -14.66
N LEU A 25 11.54 10.22 -13.95
CA LEU A 25 12.36 11.34 -14.36
C LEU A 25 13.35 11.61 -13.24
N THR A 26 14.65 11.61 -13.54
CA THR A 26 15.70 11.85 -12.55
C THR A 26 16.63 12.99 -13.00
N PRO A 27 16.13 14.23 -13.10
CA PRO A 27 16.94 15.36 -13.56
C PRO A 27 18.04 15.76 -12.57
N ASN A 28 17.94 15.41 -11.27
CA ASN A 28 18.90 15.78 -10.23
C ASN A 28 19.17 14.60 -9.28
N PRO A 29 19.94 13.58 -9.70
CA PRO A 29 20.32 12.47 -8.81
C PRO A 29 21.24 12.92 -7.66
N GLY A 30 21.21 12.20 -6.53
CA GLY A 30 22.04 12.50 -5.36
C GLY A 30 21.61 13.75 -4.58
N ASN A 31 20.37 14.19 -4.76
CA ASN A 31 19.81 15.40 -4.14
C ASN A 31 19.05 15.13 -2.84
N GLY A 32 19.33 14.02 -2.14
CA GLY A 32 18.69 13.72 -0.85
C GLY A 32 18.75 14.91 0.10
N GLU A 33 17.67 15.13 0.85
CA GLU A 33 17.53 16.20 1.85
C GLU A 33 17.62 17.63 1.28
N ALA A 34 17.38 17.83 -0.02
CA ALA A 34 17.51 19.15 -0.65
C ALA A 34 16.35 20.10 -0.29
N VAL A 35 16.38 20.64 0.93
CA VAL A 35 15.41 21.64 1.41
C VAL A 35 15.31 22.82 0.42
N GLY A 36 14.14 22.98 -0.18
CA GLY A 36 13.80 24.15 -1.02
C GLY A 36 14.26 24.09 -2.49
N VAL A 37 14.94 23.03 -2.91
CA VAL A 37 15.14 22.72 -4.34
C VAL A 37 14.12 21.64 -4.69
N GLY A 38 12.84 22.03 -4.76
CA GLY A 38 11.72 21.08 -4.79
C GLY A 38 12.03 19.84 -5.61
N ASN A 39 11.87 18.66 -5.00
CA ASN A 39 12.31 17.41 -5.59
C ASN A 39 11.81 17.27 -7.01
N THR A 40 12.78 17.26 -7.92
CA THR A 40 12.54 17.24 -9.36
C THR A 40 12.61 15.82 -9.91
N ASN A 41 13.07 14.86 -9.09
CA ASN A 41 12.99 13.46 -9.44
C ASN A 41 11.59 12.95 -9.11
N ILE A 42 10.93 12.38 -10.11
CA ILE A 42 9.51 12.01 -10.03
C ILE A 42 9.35 10.60 -10.54
N LEU A 43 8.73 9.75 -9.72
CA LEU A 43 8.18 8.47 -10.10
C LEU A 43 6.67 8.64 -10.27
N THR A 44 6.16 8.44 -11.49
CA THR A 44 4.73 8.55 -11.77
C THR A 44 4.13 7.20 -12.14
N ILE A 45 3.01 6.86 -11.50
CA ILE A 45 2.13 5.76 -11.88
C ILE A 45 0.77 6.37 -12.19
N VAL A 46 0.48 6.55 -13.48
CA VAL A 46 -0.67 7.35 -13.93
C VAL A 46 -1.98 6.74 -13.45
N GLN A 47 -2.11 5.42 -13.55
CA GLN A 47 -3.29 4.70 -13.09
C GLN A 47 -2.93 3.28 -12.68
N LYS A 48 -3.36 2.91 -11.49
CA LYS A 48 -3.25 1.56 -10.93
C LYS A 48 -4.63 1.05 -10.56
N ASP A 49 -5.12 0.08 -11.34
CA ASP A 49 -6.45 -0.48 -11.17
C ASP A 49 -6.37 -1.78 -10.39
N TYR A 50 -6.96 -1.83 -9.20
CA TYR A 50 -7.11 -3.07 -8.45
C TYR A 50 -8.35 -3.83 -8.91
N PHE A 51 -8.25 -5.15 -8.99
CA PHE A 51 -9.37 -6.01 -9.34
C PHE A 51 -9.72 -6.94 -8.17
N ALA A 52 -10.95 -7.43 -8.16
CA ALA A 52 -11.39 -8.43 -7.20
C ALA A 52 -10.45 -9.65 -7.25
N ALA A 53 -9.86 -9.99 -6.11
CA ALA A 53 -9.30 -11.32 -5.93
C ALA A 53 -10.45 -12.35 -5.98
N ALA A 54 -10.13 -13.60 -6.33
CA ALA A 54 -11.05 -14.72 -6.11
C ALA A 54 -11.64 -14.65 -4.69
N PRO A 55 -12.91 -15.07 -4.47
CA PRO A 55 -13.65 -14.79 -3.24
C PRO A 55 -12.83 -15.10 -1.98
N GLY A 56 -12.52 -14.05 -1.21
CA GLY A 56 -11.68 -14.12 -0.03
C GLY A 56 -11.60 -12.77 0.70
N PRO A 57 -11.30 -12.76 2.01
CA PRO A 57 -11.40 -11.57 2.87
C PRO A 57 -10.22 -10.59 2.72
N THR A 58 -9.30 -10.84 1.79
CA THR A 58 -8.06 -10.06 1.65
C THR A 58 -7.70 -9.85 0.19
N VAL A 59 -7.39 -8.61 -0.17
CA VAL A 59 -6.70 -8.26 -1.40
C VAL A 59 -5.21 -8.50 -1.14
N ALA A 60 -4.61 -9.39 -1.94
CA ALA A 60 -3.18 -9.62 -1.93
C ALA A 60 -2.41 -8.31 -2.19
N PRO A 61 -1.21 -8.14 -1.59
CA PRO A 61 -0.39 -6.98 -1.87
C PRO A 61 0.01 -6.92 -3.35
N VAL A 62 0.23 -5.71 -3.81
CA VAL A 62 0.83 -5.37 -5.10
C VAL A 62 2.29 -5.07 -4.87
N ASP A 63 3.15 -5.65 -5.69
CA ASP A 63 4.59 -5.39 -5.66
C ASP A 63 5.01 -4.70 -6.95
N ILE A 64 5.65 -3.55 -6.81
CA ILE A 64 6.27 -2.83 -7.92
C ILE A 64 7.78 -2.86 -7.67
N ARG A 65 8.49 -3.58 -8.53
CA ARG A 65 9.95 -3.69 -8.44
C ARG A 65 10.59 -2.52 -9.16
N LEU A 66 11.47 -1.81 -8.46
CA LEU A 66 12.19 -0.65 -8.97
C LEU A 66 13.66 -1.04 -9.14
N THR A 67 14.18 -0.92 -10.37
CA THR A 67 15.58 -1.17 -10.68
C THR A 67 16.37 0.10 -10.46
N VAL A 68 17.50 -0.01 -9.77
CA VAL A 68 18.34 1.12 -9.37
C VAL A 68 19.72 1.01 -10.02
N ALA A 69 20.20 2.11 -10.60
CA ALA A 69 21.58 2.31 -11.01
C ALA A 69 22.32 3.07 -9.91
N ASP A 70 23.42 2.50 -9.41
CA ASP A 70 24.33 3.18 -8.50
C ASP A 70 25.19 4.18 -9.28
N LEU A 71 25.07 5.47 -8.96
CA LEU A 71 25.69 6.58 -9.67
C LEU A 71 26.88 7.22 -8.96
N GLY A 72 27.16 6.91 -7.69
CA GLY A 72 28.29 7.60 -7.06
C GLY A 72 27.99 8.89 -6.26
N LEU A 73 26.73 9.34 -6.08
CA LEU A 73 26.37 10.70 -5.59
C LEU A 73 25.71 10.96 -4.19
N GLY A 74 25.11 10.01 -3.45
CA GLY A 74 24.49 10.14 -2.12
C GLY A 74 23.13 9.42 -1.96
N THR A 75 22.14 10.05 -1.36
CA THR A 75 20.76 9.54 -1.48
C THR A 75 20.08 10.30 -2.61
N THR A 76 19.25 9.64 -3.41
CA THR A 76 18.38 10.35 -4.36
C THR A 76 16.95 10.28 -3.86
N GLU A 77 16.35 11.44 -3.64
CA GLU A 77 14.96 11.53 -3.22
C GLU A 77 14.04 11.56 -4.45
N TYR A 78 12.94 10.80 -4.41
CA TYR A 78 11.91 10.76 -5.44
C TYR A 78 10.55 11.16 -4.88
N VAL A 79 9.88 12.09 -5.56
CA VAL A 79 8.44 12.28 -5.37
C VAL A 79 7.72 11.17 -6.12
N VAL A 80 6.98 10.34 -5.40
CA VAL A 80 6.08 9.34 -5.98
C VAL A 80 4.70 9.95 -6.13
N VAL A 81 4.17 9.90 -7.35
CA VAL A 81 2.86 10.41 -7.71
C VAL A 81 2.08 9.26 -8.33
N GLU A 82 1.04 8.79 -7.67
CA GLU A 82 0.24 7.68 -8.18
C GLU A 82 -1.27 7.88 -8.05
N ASN A 83 -2.03 7.40 -9.03
CA ASN A 83 -3.48 7.28 -8.88
C ASN A 83 -3.91 5.82 -8.75
N VAL A 84 -4.96 5.59 -7.97
CA VAL A 84 -5.48 4.25 -7.70
C VAL A 84 -6.97 4.16 -8.01
N GLN A 85 -7.39 3.03 -8.60
CA GLN A 85 -8.79 2.67 -8.73
C GLN A 85 -9.11 1.46 -7.86
N ASN A 86 -10.16 1.56 -7.07
CA ASN A 86 -10.73 0.42 -6.37
C ASN A 86 -11.71 -0.30 -7.29
N GLY A 87 -11.33 -1.45 -7.84
CA GLY A 87 -12.22 -2.40 -8.50
C GLY A 87 -12.26 -3.75 -7.79
N THR A 88 -12.07 -3.75 -6.47
CA THR A 88 -11.93 -4.98 -5.67
C THR A 88 -13.26 -5.62 -5.29
N GLY A 89 -14.38 -4.94 -5.52
CA GLY A 89 -15.72 -5.38 -5.12
C GLY A 89 -16.09 -5.03 -3.68
N VAL A 90 -15.20 -4.36 -2.94
CA VAL A 90 -15.40 -3.94 -1.55
C VAL A 90 -14.73 -2.59 -1.30
N ASP A 91 -15.27 -1.81 -0.36
CA ASP A 91 -14.72 -0.52 0.02
C ASP A 91 -13.40 -0.67 0.80
N TRP A 92 -12.50 0.30 0.63
CA TRP A 92 -11.25 0.38 1.39
C TRP A 92 -11.35 1.45 2.47
N ILE A 93 -10.85 1.18 3.66
CA ILE A 93 -10.76 2.11 4.80
C ILE A 93 -9.34 2.62 5.05
N GLY A 94 -8.40 2.18 4.23
CA GLY A 94 -7.01 2.62 4.32
C GLY A 94 -6.15 2.02 3.22
N TYR A 95 -4.88 2.39 3.27
CA TYR A 95 -3.89 1.97 2.29
C TYR A 95 -2.53 1.87 2.97
N ARG A 96 -1.82 0.77 2.74
CA ARG A 96 -0.51 0.49 3.33
C ARG A 96 0.53 0.45 2.23
N VAL A 97 1.64 1.15 2.43
CA VAL A 97 2.79 1.18 1.52
C VAL A 97 4.03 0.80 2.32
N VAL A 98 4.87 -0.08 1.76
CA VAL A 98 6.06 -0.63 2.44
C VAL A 98 7.22 -0.73 1.47
N LEU A 99 8.40 -0.32 1.91
CA LEU A 99 9.65 -0.53 1.19
C LEU A 99 10.30 -1.84 1.62
N GLY A 100 10.97 -2.51 0.68
CA GLY A 100 11.71 -3.74 0.97
C GLY A 100 12.30 -4.40 -0.26
N PHE A 101 12.61 -5.68 -0.13
CA PHE A 101 13.31 -6.46 -1.15
C PHE A 101 12.57 -7.77 -1.45
N GLY A 102 12.70 -8.26 -2.69
CA GLY A 102 11.97 -9.43 -3.17
C GLY A 102 10.48 -9.15 -3.40
N VAL A 103 9.75 -10.16 -3.86
CA VAL A 103 8.35 -10.02 -4.28
C VAL A 103 7.51 -11.21 -3.84
N GLY A 104 6.18 -11.06 -3.86
CA GLY A 104 5.21 -12.07 -3.45
C GLY A 104 5.48 -12.60 -2.03
N GLY A 105 5.45 -13.93 -1.88
CA GLY A 105 5.77 -14.57 -0.61
C GLY A 105 7.24 -14.47 -0.17
N GLY A 106 8.13 -14.02 -1.06
CA GLY A 106 9.56 -13.81 -0.78
C GLY A 106 9.93 -12.37 -0.42
N PHE A 107 8.95 -11.45 -0.38
CA PHE A 107 9.20 -10.08 0.04
C PHE A 107 9.60 -10.01 1.51
N VAL A 108 10.61 -9.19 1.77
CA VAL A 108 11.12 -8.86 3.10
C VAL A 108 11.16 -7.34 3.20
N GLN A 109 10.49 -6.78 4.20
CA GLN A 109 10.53 -5.34 4.46
C GLN A 109 11.97 -4.86 4.69
N SER A 110 12.27 -3.63 4.27
CA SER A 110 13.57 -3.00 4.51
C SER A 110 13.90 -2.96 6.00
N THR A 111 15.19 -2.86 6.32
CA THR A 111 15.61 -2.77 7.72
C THR A 111 15.86 -1.31 8.07
N PRO A 112 15.27 -0.79 9.15
CA PRO A 112 15.52 0.59 9.55
C PRO A 112 17.02 0.91 9.69
N GLY A 113 17.42 2.06 9.17
CA GLY A 113 18.78 2.57 9.10
C GLY A 113 19.57 2.14 7.86
N ASP A 114 18.93 1.53 6.86
CA ASP A 114 19.58 1.21 5.57
C ASP A 114 19.51 2.35 4.54
N GLY A 115 18.79 3.42 4.86
CA GLY A 115 18.67 4.65 4.08
C GLY A 115 17.68 4.56 2.92
N LEU A 116 16.95 3.44 2.80
CA LEU A 116 15.78 3.32 1.92
C LEU A 116 14.52 3.55 2.74
N ASP A 117 14.00 4.77 2.72
CA ASP A 117 12.89 5.16 3.60
C ASP A 117 11.90 6.11 2.90
N PHE A 118 10.84 6.48 3.62
CA PHE A 118 9.84 7.45 3.16
C PHE A 118 10.18 8.89 3.55
N ASP A 119 11.45 9.30 3.48
CA ASP A 119 11.92 10.64 3.83
C ASP A 119 11.54 10.98 5.28
N ASP A 120 12.18 10.30 6.23
CA ASP A 120 11.90 10.41 7.67
C ASP A 120 12.56 11.64 8.31
N GLU A 121 13.61 12.17 7.68
CA GLU A 121 14.41 13.28 8.19
C GLU A 121 13.81 14.67 7.89
N ASP A 122 13.16 14.86 6.73
CA ASP A 122 12.85 16.21 6.23
C ASP A 122 11.36 16.62 6.36
N ASN A 123 10.48 15.65 6.63
CA ASN A 123 9.01 15.78 6.68
C ASN A 123 8.36 16.25 5.37
N SER A 124 8.81 15.70 4.24
CA SER A 124 8.22 15.97 2.94
C SER A 124 6.71 15.76 2.91
N PRO A 125 5.98 16.53 2.08
CA PRO A 125 4.53 16.39 1.99
C PRO A 125 4.12 14.97 1.60
N ILE A 126 3.29 14.36 2.45
CA ILE A 126 2.59 13.12 2.14
C ILE A 126 1.10 13.40 2.05
N THR A 127 0.45 12.90 1.00
CA THR A 127 -1.01 12.91 0.89
C THR A 127 -1.54 11.61 0.30
N PHE A 128 -2.49 11.02 1.02
CA PHE A 128 -3.37 9.95 0.52
C PHE A 128 -4.84 10.41 0.53
N ALA A 129 -5.05 11.72 0.70
CA ALA A 129 -6.36 12.35 0.82
C ALA A 129 -6.79 13.18 -0.41
N PRO A 130 -6.49 12.78 -1.66
CA PRO A 130 -6.78 13.64 -2.77
C PRO A 130 -8.27 13.35 -3.12
N LEU A 131 -9.13 14.40 -3.07
CA LEU A 131 -10.59 14.24 -3.21
C LEU A 131 -10.94 13.41 -4.46
N PRO A 132 -11.83 12.39 -4.36
CA PRO A 132 -12.72 12.06 -3.25
C PRO A 132 -12.23 10.90 -2.34
N ALA A 133 -10.95 10.53 -2.43
CA ALA A 133 -10.36 9.46 -1.63
C ALA A 133 -9.80 10.05 -0.33
N ASP A 134 -10.60 10.04 0.74
CA ASP A 134 -10.30 10.83 1.94
C ASP A 134 -9.45 10.08 2.97
N PHE A 135 -8.33 9.42 2.64
CA PHE A 135 -7.45 8.88 3.69
C PHE A 135 -6.69 10.01 4.38
N THR A 136 -7.37 10.71 5.29
CA THR A 136 -6.92 11.98 5.91
C THR A 136 -5.84 11.80 6.96
N THR A 137 -5.68 10.59 7.51
CA THR A 137 -4.65 10.28 8.50
C THR A 137 -3.59 9.38 7.90
N VAL A 138 -2.34 9.82 7.95
CA VAL A 138 -1.17 9.00 7.60
C VAL A 138 -0.32 8.80 8.83
N THR A 139 0.02 7.54 9.11
CA THR A 139 0.95 7.15 10.17
C THR A 139 2.17 6.48 9.58
N ARG A 140 3.31 6.57 10.27
CA ARG A 140 4.56 5.90 9.91
C ARG A 140 4.93 4.89 10.99
N PRO A 141 4.51 3.61 10.88
CA PRO A 141 4.91 2.58 11.84
C PRO A 141 6.43 2.36 11.91
N SER A 142 7.14 2.63 10.81
CA SER A 142 8.59 2.70 10.66
C SER A 142 8.95 3.69 9.55
N GLU A 143 10.23 4.02 9.38
CA GLU A 143 10.74 4.82 8.25
C GLU A 143 10.40 4.16 6.89
N ASP A 144 10.32 2.83 6.85
CA ASP A 144 10.01 2.03 5.65
C ASP A 144 8.51 1.74 5.42
N GLU A 145 7.60 2.33 6.20
CA GLU A 145 6.17 2.00 6.17
C GLU A 145 5.25 3.22 6.32
N LEU A 146 4.30 3.36 5.39
CA LEU A 146 3.19 4.31 5.48
C LEU A 146 1.87 3.56 5.63
N VAL A 147 1.02 4.05 6.53
CA VAL A 147 -0.37 3.58 6.68
C VAL A 147 -1.31 4.78 6.65
N ALA A 148 -2.06 4.88 5.56
CA ALA A 148 -3.13 5.85 5.36
C ALA A 148 -4.48 5.27 5.86
N SER A 149 -5.29 6.08 6.52
CA SER A 149 -6.54 5.70 7.18
C SER A 149 -7.44 6.93 7.38
N ASP A 150 -8.53 6.75 8.15
CA ASP A 150 -9.54 7.79 8.42
C ASP A 150 -10.19 8.34 7.15
N GLY A 151 -10.69 7.41 6.33
CA GLY A 151 -11.23 7.66 5.00
C GLY A 151 -11.93 6.45 4.42
N THR A 152 -12.48 6.62 3.22
CA THR A 152 -12.96 5.49 2.43
C THR A 152 -12.73 5.71 0.94
N LEU A 153 -12.24 4.68 0.25
CA LEU A 153 -12.26 4.61 -1.21
C LEU A 153 -13.29 3.55 -1.62
N LEU A 154 -14.43 3.99 -2.15
CA LEU A 154 -15.55 3.12 -2.47
C LEU A 154 -15.21 2.17 -3.62
N ASP A 155 -15.86 1.01 -3.67
CA ASP A 155 -15.76 0.15 -4.86
C ASP A 155 -16.21 0.88 -6.14
N GLY A 156 -15.46 0.70 -7.22
CA GLY A 156 -15.58 1.44 -8.47
C GLY A 156 -15.01 2.86 -8.46
N GLN A 157 -14.54 3.37 -7.32
CA GLN A 157 -14.01 4.72 -7.21
C GLN A 157 -12.55 4.81 -7.64
N PHE A 158 -12.24 5.87 -8.38
CA PHE A 158 -10.88 6.32 -8.69
C PHE A 158 -10.47 7.40 -7.68
N SER A 159 -9.20 7.43 -7.27
CA SER A 159 -8.70 8.44 -6.33
C SER A 159 -8.92 9.87 -6.82
N GLY A 160 -9.02 10.07 -8.14
CA GLY A 160 -9.40 11.35 -8.75
C GLY A 160 -8.28 12.38 -8.77
N THR A 161 -7.36 12.25 -7.81
CA THR A 161 -6.16 13.05 -7.63
C THR A 161 -5.05 12.15 -7.04
N ASP A 162 -3.80 12.60 -7.10
CA ASP A 162 -2.63 11.75 -6.86
C ASP A 162 -2.41 11.46 -5.36
N PHE A 163 -2.12 10.19 -5.02
CA PHE A 163 -1.35 9.88 -3.83
C PHE A 163 0.08 10.37 -4.04
N ILE A 164 0.59 11.09 -3.05
CA ILE A 164 1.92 11.67 -3.09
C ILE A 164 2.67 11.27 -1.82
N PHE A 165 3.86 10.72 -1.99
CA PHE A 165 4.80 10.44 -0.93
C PHE A 165 6.21 10.47 -1.49
N HIS A 166 7.21 10.54 -0.62
CA HIS A 166 8.60 10.68 -0.99
C HIS A 166 9.36 9.42 -0.63
N ILE A 167 10.33 9.03 -1.44
CA ILE A 167 11.20 7.88 -1.17
C ILE A 167 12.64 8.34 -1.33
N ASP A 168 13.44 8.05 -0.30
CA ASP A 168 14.88 8.14 -0.37
C ASP A 168 15.48 6.84 -0.89
N VAL A 169 16.22 6.94 -2.00
CA VAL A 169 16.87 5.80 -2.65
C VAL A 169 18.35 5.88 -2.35
N PRO A 170 18.86 5.02 -1.45
CA PRO A 170 20.25 5.04 -1.09
C PRO A 170 21.05 4.35 -2.18
N ASP A 171 22.32 4.29 -1.89
CA ASP A 171 23.30 3.67 -2.70
C ASP A 171 23.50 2.18 -2.46
N GLY A 172 24.28 1.52 -3.31
CA GLY A 172 24.69 0.14 -3.08
C GLY A 172 23.55 -0.88 -3.19
N ILE A 173 22.34 -0.44 -3.52
CA ILE A 173 21.21 -1.29 -3.89
C ILE A 173 21.04 -1.29 -5.41
N SER A 174 20.66 -2.43 -5.96
CA SER A 174 20.39 -2.59 -7.41
C SER A 174 18.90 -2.72 -7.72
N GLU A 175 18.10 -3.03 -6.70
CA GLU A 175 16.66 -3.07 -6.78
C GLU A 175 16.05 -2.93 -5.39
N PHE A 176 14.82 -2.45 -5.34
CA PHE A 176 13.94 -2.57 -4.20
C PHE A 176 12.49 -2.75 -4.69
N THR A 177 11.58 -2.99 -3.75
CA THR A 177 10.17 -3.24 -4.03
C THR A 177 9.32 -2.28 -3.22
N LEU A 178 8.45 -1.57 -3.93
CA LEU A 178 7.36 -0.80 -3.36
C LEU A 178 6.15 -1.73 -3.24
N ARG A 179 5.88 -2.22 -2.03
CA ARG A 179 4.74 -3.07 -1.72
C ARG A 179 3.55 -2.24 -1.26
N GLN A 180 2.38 -2.48 -1.85
CA GLN A 180 1.19 -1.69 -1.60
C GLN A 180 -0.03 -2.57 -1.39
N GLN A 181 -0.85 -2.24 -0.39
CA GLN A 181 -2.00 -3.05 -0.03
C GLN A 181 -3.16 -2.20 0.48
N PRO A 182 -4.36 -2.32 -0.09
CA PRO A 182 -5.54 -1.69 0.47
C PRO A 182 -5.99 -2.39 1.76
N ILE A 183 -6.55 -1.61 2.68
CA ILE A 183 -7.14 -2.10 3.93
C ILE A 183 -8.65 -2.14 3.74
N LEU A 184 -9.24 -3.32 3.72
CA LEU A 184 -10.65 -3.53 3.38
C LEU A 184 -11.57 -3.24 4.57
N VAL A 185 -12.79 -2.76 4.29
CA VAL A 185 -13.88 -2.79 5.29
C VAL A 185 -14.17 -4.25 5.66
N PRO A 186 -14.13 -4.64 6.96
CA PRO A 186 -14.54 -5.98 7.37
C PRO A 186 -16.00 -6.25 6.99
N GLU A 187 -16.29 -7.38 6.33
CA GLU A 187 -17.65 -7.73 5.93
C GLU A 187 -18.62 -7.80 7.14
N PRO A 188 -19.69 -6.98 7.20
CA PRO A 188 -20.63 -7.00 8.33
C PRO A 188 -21.44 -8.31 8.41
N GLY A 189 -21.65 -8.97 7.27
CA GLY A 189 -22.58 -10.09 7.13
C GLY A 189 -22.13 -11.37 7.81
N SER A 190 -20.84 -11.64 7.85
CA SER A 190 -20.28 -12.86 8.45
C SER A 190 -20.51 -12.92 9.96
N LEU A 191 -20.36 -11.79 10.64
CA LEU A 191 -20.63 -11.68 12.07
C LEU A 191 -22.12 -11.84 12.38
N ALA A 192 -22.98 -11.17 11.61
CA ALA A 192 -24.43 -11.28 11.78
C ALA A 192 -24.92 -12.72 11.54
N LEU A 193 -24.43 -13.40 10.49
CA LEU A 193 -24.77 -14.78 10.21
C LEU A 193 -24.24 -15.76 11.26
N ALA A 194 -23.04 -15.55 11.78
CA ALA A 194 -22.50 -16.35 12.89
C ALA A 194 -23.35 -16.20 14.16
N ILE A 195 -23.77 -14.98 14.48
CA ILE A 195 -24.64 -14.69 15.63
C ILE A 195 -26.01 -15.34 15.45
N LEU A 196 -26.65 -15.16 14.29
CA LEU A 196 -27.96 -15.74 13.99
C LEU A 196 -27.92 -17.28 13.94
N GLY A 197 -26.88 -17.86 13.34
CA GLY A 197 -26.64 -19.29 13.30
C GLY A 197 -26.40 -19.88 14.70
N GLY A 198 -25.58 -19.22 15.52
CA GLY A 198 -25.31 -19.59 16.90
C GLY A 198 -26.58 -19.57 17.77
N MET A 199 -27.36 -18.49 17.70
CA MET A 199 -28.64 -18.40 18.41
C MET A 199 -29.62 -19.51 17.97
N SER A 200 -29.69 -19.81 16.68
CA SER A 200 -30.54 -20.87 16.15
C SER A 200 -30.15 -22.25 16.72
N CYS A 201 -28.85 -22.54 16.81
CA CYS A 201 -28.36 -23.78 17.41
C CYS A 201 -28.70 -23.90 18.90
N VAL A 202 -28.57 -22.81 19.67
CA VAL A 202 -28.92 -22.78 21.10
C VAL A 202 -30.41 -23.04 21.31
N VAL A 203 -31.27 -22.38 20.53
CA VAL A 203 -32.74 -22.57 20.61
C VAL A 203 -33.13 -24.00 20.26
N LEU A 204 -32.59 -24.56 19.18
CA LEU A 204 -32.86 -25.94 18.77
C LEU A 204 -32.35 -26.96 19.80
N GLY A 205 -31.16 -26.74 20.38
CA GLY A 205 -30.60 -27.58 21.43
C GLY A 205 -31.47 -27.59 22.70
N ARG A 206 -31.92 -26.41 23.15
CA ARG A 206 -32.83 -26.28 24.31
C ARG A 206 -34.17 -26.97 24.08
N ARG A 207 -34.75 -26.84 22.88
CA ARG A 207 -36.01 -27.51 22.51
C ARG A 207 -35.88 -29.04 22.56
N ARG A 208 -34.81 -29.59 22.00
CA ARG A 208 -34.56 -31.05 22.03
C ARG A 208 -34.32 -31.59 23.43
N ALA A 209 -33.57 -30.87 24.27
CA ALA A 209 -33.34 -31.26 25.66
C ALA A 209 -34.64 -31.26 26.49
N ALA A 210 -35.52 -30.28 26.27
CA ALA A 210 -36.82 -30.23 26.93
C ALA A 210 -37.75 -31.39 26.50
N GLN A 211 -37.71 -31.79 25.22
CA GLN A 211 -38.47 -32.95 24.72
C GLN A 211 -38.01 -34.27 25.37
N ARG A 212 -36.69 -34.52 25.44
CA ARG A 212 -36.16 -35.73 26.10
C ARG A 212 -36.55 -35.89 27.56
N LYS A 213 -36.74 -34.79 28.29
CA LYS A 213 -37.21 -34.81 29.69
C LYS A 213 -38.69 -35.18 29.83
N ARG A 214 -39.50 -35.08 28.76
CA ARG A 214 -40.92 -35.46 28.78
C ARG A 214 -41.14 -36.94 28.46
N ASP A 215 -40.17 -37.57 27.80
CA ASP A 215 -40.26 -38.97 27.35
C ASP A 215 -39.66 -39.96 28.38
N LEU A 216 -39.19 -39.48 29.53
CA LEU A 216 -38.67 -40.24 30.68
C LEU A 216 -39.63 -40.13 31.87
#